data_AF-A0A924S6G3-F1
#
_entry.id   AF-A0A924S6G3-F1
#
_cell.length_a   1.000
_cell.length_b   1.000
_cell.length_c   1.000
_cell.angle_alpha   90.00
_cell.angle_beta   90.00
_cell.angle_gamma   90.00
#
_symmetry.space_group_name_H-M   'P 1'
#
loop_
_entity.id
_entity.type
_entity.pdbx_description
1 polymer ?
#
loop_
_entity_poly.entity_id
_entity_poly.type
_entity_poly.pdbx_seq_one_letter_code
_entity_poly.pdbx_strand_id
1 'polypeptide(L)'
;MGAREPHHPLDFLTNPERFMVFSRWAAPMFGAVAIVLAVAGLVLTFAAPEDYQQGDTVRMMFIHVPAAVISMFVYLCLGIASLLSLVFRHALADAAAVACAPLGAAFT
;
A
#
# COMPACT_ATOMS: atom_id res chain seq x y z
N MET A 1 -0.95 -43.05 12.04
CA MET A 1 -1.05 -41.95 13.02
C MET A 1 0.06 -40.95 12.67
N GLY A 2 -0.17 -40.12 11.66
CA GLY A 2 0.86 -39.24 11.09
C GLY A 2 1.08 -38.04 12.02
N ALA A 3 2.32 -37.86 12.47
CA ALA A 3 2.72 -36.72 13.26
C ALA A 3 2.38 -35.43 12.49
N ARG A 4 1.60 -34.54 13.11
CA ARG A 4 1.38 -33.18 12.58
C ARG A 4 2.71 -32.45 12.70
N GLU A 5 3.36 -32.18 11.57
CA GLU A 5 4.48 -31.23 11.50
C GLU A 5 4.10 -29.92 12.22
N PRO A 6 5.01 -29.31 12.99
CA PRO A 6 4.76 -28.02 13.59
C PRO A 6 4.65 -26.99 12.47
N HIS A 7 3.41 -26.61 12.14
CA HIS A 7 3.14 -25.56 11.17
C HIS A 7 3.57 -24.25 11.82
N HIS A 8 4.52 -23.58 11.19
CA HIS A 8 4.89 -22.24 11.60
C HIS A 8 3.64 -21.36 11.39
N PRO A 9 3.29 -20.42 12.30
CA PRO A 9 2.08 -19.62 12.17
C PRO A 9 1.98 -18.87 10.83
N LEU A 10 3.12 -18.61 10.18
CA LEU A 10 3.21 -17.95 8.88
C LEU A 10 2.78 -18.84 7.70
N ASP A 11 2.80 -20.17 7.84
CA ASP A 11 2.39 -21.11 6.78
C ASP A 11 0.90 -20.93 6.42
N PHE A 12 0.13 -20.37 7.34
CA PHE A 12 -1.27 -20.01 7.12
C PHE A 12 -1.44 -18.96 6.00
N LEU A 13 -0.54 -17.97 5.93
CA LEU A 13 -0.61 -16.85 4.98
C LEU A 13 -0.02 -17.20 3.61
N THR A 14 0.80 -18.25 3.53
CA THR A 14 1.41 -18.72 2.27
C THR A 14 0.38 -19.38 1.35
N ASN A 15 -0.74 -19.87 1.90
CA ASN A 15 -1.86 -20.40 1.11
C ASN A 15 -2.69 -19.25 0.51
N PRO A 16 -2.77 -19.12 -0.83
CA PRO A 16 -3.49 -18.03 -1.49
C PRO A 16 -4.96 -17.92 -1.09
N GLU A 17 -5.67 -19.04 -0.94
CA GLU A 17 -7.11 -19.04 -0.62
C GLU A 17 -7.36 -18.51 0.79
N ARG A 18 -6.53 -18.93 1.75
CA ARG A 18 -6.60 -18.46 3.14
C ARG A 18 -6.21 -16.99 3.26
N PHE A 19 -5.18 -16.57 2.53
CA PHE A 19 -4.79 -15.17 2.46
C PHE A 19 -5.92 -14.29 1.91
N MET A 20 -6.61 -14.74 0.86
CA MET A 20 -7.73 -13.99 0.30
C MET A 20 -8.89 -13.86 1.28
N VAL A 21 -9.23 -14.91 2.04
CA VAL A 21 -10.25 -14.83 3.11
C VAL A 21 -9.86 -13.82 4.18
N PHE A 22 -8.59 -13.82 4.60
CA PHE A 22 -8.07 -12.83 5.54
C PHE A 22 -8.14 -11.40 4.97
N SER A 23 -7.76 -11.22 3.70
CA SER A 23 -7.77 -9.92 3.02
C SER A 23 -9.16 -9.30 2.96
N ARG A 24 -10.24 -10.09 2.87
CA ARG A 24 -11.62 -9.58 2.75
C ARG A 24 -12.06 -8.64 3.88
N TRP A 25 -11.56 -8.84 5.10
CA TRP A 25 -11.86 -7.95 6.22
C TRP A 25 -10.69 -7.00 6.52
N ALA A 26 -9.45 -7.43 6.29
CA ALA A 26 -8.27 -6.61 6.55
C ALA A 26 -8.13 -5.45 5.55
N ALA A 27 -8.36 -5.70 4.26
CA ALA A 27 -8.25 -4.68 3.21
C ALA A 27 -9.17 -3.47 3.42
N PRO A 28 -10.49 -3.61 3.68
CA PRO A 28 -11.34 -2.44 3.93
C PRO A 28 -10.96 -1.72 5.23
N MET A 29 -10.48 -2.43 6.26
CA MET A 29 -9.99 -1.80 7.49
C MET A 29 -8.76 -0.93 7.23
N PHE A 30 -7.76 -1.45 6.50
CA PHE A 30 -6.59 -0.66 6.12
C PHE A 30 -6.96 0.50 5.19
N GLY A 31 -7.91 0.29 4.27
CA GLY A 31 -8.46 1.35 3.42
C GLY A 31 -9.11 2.47 4.22
N ALA A 32 -9.90 2.14 5.25
CA ALA A 32 -10.51 3.11 6.14
C ALA A 32 -9.45 3.91 6.92
N VAL A 33 -8.43 3.23 7.47
CA VAL A 33 -7.31 3.90 8.15
C VAL A 33 -6.57 4.83 7.19
N ALA A 34 -6.30 4.40 5.97
CA ALA A 34 -5.64 5.22 4.96
C ALA A 34 -6.45 6.49 4.62
N ILE A 35 -7.77 6.38 4.46
CA ILE A 35 -8.66 7.53 4.23
C ILE A 35 -8.63 8.48 5.42
N VAL A 36 -8.73 7.97 6.66
CA VAL A 36 -8.69 8.80 7.88
C VAL A 36 -7.37 9.56 7.97
N LEU A 37 -6.23 8.90 7.72
CA LEU A 37 -4.92 9.54 7.72
C LEU A 37 -4.77 10.56 6.60
N ALA A 38 -5.30 10.29 5.40
CA ALA A 38 -5.26 11.23 4.29
C ALA A 38 -6.07 12.50 4.59
N VAL A 39 -7.27 12.37 5.16
CA VAL A 39 -8.09 13.51 5.58
C VAL A 39 -7.42 14.29 6.71
N ALA A 40 -6.86 13.59 7.71
CA ALA A 40 -6.13 14.23 8.80
C ALA A 40 -4.92 15.03 8.28
N GLY A 41 -4.11 14.44 7.39
CA GLY A 41 -2.97 15.11 6.76
C GLY A 41 -3.38 16.32 5.93
N LEU A 42 -4.50 16.25 5.22
CA LEU A 42 -5.05 17.37 4.46
C LEU A 42 -5.45 18.53 5.40
N VAL A 43 -6.17 18.24 6.49
CA VAL A 43 -6.53 19.24 7.50
C VAL A 43 -5.29 19.90 8.10
N LEU A 44 -4.28 19.11 8.45
CA LEU A 44 -3.03 19.61 9.00
C LEU A 44 -2.26 20.50 8.01
N THR A 45 -2.32 20.20 6.71
CA THR A 45 -1.68 21.02 5.66
C THR A 45 -2.23 22.45 5.65
N PHE A 46 -3.54 22.61 5.76
CA PHE A 46 -4.16 23.94 5.80
C PHE A 46 -3.95 24.66 7.15
N ALA A 47 -3.74 23.91 8.23
CA ALA A 47 -3.40 24.46 9.54
C ALA A 47 -1.92 24.89 9.66
N ALA A 48 -1.06 24.47 8.72
CA ALA A 48 0.36 24.81 8.76
C ALA A 48 0.59 26.30 8.54
N PRO A 49 1.46 26.96 9.33
CA PRO A 49 1.82 28.36 9.15
C PRO A 49 2.62 28.56 7.85
N GLU A 50 2.69 29.79 7.39
CA GLU A 50 3.54 30.17 6.26
C GLU A 50 5.03 30.03 6.63
N ASP A 51 5.84 29.63 5.64
CA ASP A 51 7.29 29.59 5.79
C ASP A 51 7.92 30.95 5.47
N TYR A 52 9.05 31.28 6.10
CA TYR A 52 9.73 32.56 5.90
C TYR A 52 10.23 32.78 4.47
N GLN A 53 10.66 31.72 3.77
CA GLN A 53 11.21 31.81 2.41
C GLN A 53 10.18 31.47 1.34
N GLN A 54 9.30 30.51 1.62
CA GLN A 54 8.34 29.99 0.65
C GLN A 54 6.94 30.59 0.81
N GLY A 55 6.66 31.32 1.89
CA GLY A 55 5.34 31.85 2.22
C GLY A 55 4.30 30.73 2.29
N ASP A 56 3.12 30.97 1.72
CA ASP A 56 2.03 29.99 1.65
C ASP A 56 2.33 28.79 0.73
N THR A 57 3.28 28.95 -0.20
CA THR A 57 3.71 27.93 -1.17
C THR A 57 4.25 26.66 -0.49
N VAL A 58 4.77 26.77 0.75
CA VAL A 58 5.26 25.62 1.54
C VAL A 58 4.19 24.54 1.69
N ARG A 59 2.91 24.91 1.73
CA ARG A 59 1.80 23.96 1.88
C ARG A 59 1.69 22.98 0.71
N MET A 60 2.12 23.36 -0.50
CA MET A 60 2.17 22.43 -1.63
C MET A 60 3.13 21.27 -1.36
N MET A 61 4.23 21.49 -0.63
CA MET A 61 5.20 20.45 -0.29
C MET A 61 4.56 19.33 0.55
N PHE A 62 3.64 19.67 1.46
CA PHE A 62 2.96 18.70 2.32
C PHE A 62 1.97 17.80 1.58
N ILE A 63 1.57 18.17 0.36
CA ILE A 63 0.71 17.33 -0.49
C ILE A 63 1.56 16.63 -1.55
N HIS A 64 2.39 17.39 -2.26
CA HIS A 64 3.14 16.91 -3.41
C HIS A 64 4.22 15.90 -3.02
N VAL A 65 5.06 16.19 -2.01
CA VAL A 65 6.18 15.32 -1.67
C VAL A 65 5.71 13.96 -1.15
N PRO A 66 4.74 13.88 -0.21
CA PRO A 66 4.20 12.59 0.19
C PRO A 66 3.50 11.85 -0.95
N ALA A 67 2.74 12.54 -1.81
CA ALA A 67 2.11 11.91 -2.96
C ALA A 67 3.13 11.28 -3.91
N ALA A 68 4.23 11.99 -4.21
CA ALA A 68 5.31 11.47 -5.04
C ALA A 68 6.00 10.24 -4.41
N VAL A 69 6.24 10.26 -3.10
CA VAL A 69 6.83 9.12 -2.37
C VAL A 69 5.90 7.90 -2.42
N ILE A 70 4.59 8.09 -2.20
CA ILE A 70 3.60 7.01 -2.29
C ILE A 70 3.52 6.45 -3.71
N SER A 71 3.47 7.32 -4.73
CA SER A 71 3.45 6.93 -6.14
C SER A 71 4.66 6.04 -6.47
N MET A 72 5.86 6.51 -6.15
CA MET A 72 7.10 5.78 -6.42
C MET A 72 7.15 4.44 -5.67
N PHE A 73 6.69 4.40 -4.43
CA PHE A 73 6.61 3.17 -3.65
C PHE A 73 5.63 2.16 -4.27
N VAL A 74 4.44 2.59 -4.68
CA VAL A 74 3.45 1.72 -5.31
C VAL A 74 3.95 1.18 -6.66
N TYR A 75 4.62 2.01 -7.47
CA TYR A 75 5.23 1.55 -8.71
C TYR A 75 6.38 0.56 -8.47
N LEU A 76 7.19 0.76 -7.43
CA LEU A 76 8.21 -0.20 -7.03
C LEU A 76 7.58 -1.55 -6.65
N CYS A 77 6.54 -1.54 -5.81
CA CYS A 77 5.79 -2.73 -5.45
C CYS A 77 5.17 -3.41 -6.68
N LEU A 78 4.56 -2.65 -7.58
CA LEU A 78 3.99 -3.15 -8.84
C LEU A 78 5.06 -3.82 -9.70
N GLY A 79 6.23 -3.20 -9.85
CA GLY A 79 7.35 -3.75 -10.62
C GLY A 79 7.89 -5.05 -10.02
N ILE A 80 8.11 -5.09 -8.70
CA ILE A 80 8.56 -6.30 -8.00
C ILE A 80 7.51 -7.40 -8.10
N ALA A 81 6.24 -7.10 -7.83
CA ALA A 81 5.14 -8.07 -7.91
C ALA A 81 4.97 -8.63 -9.33
N SER A 82 5.06 -7.77 -10.35
CA SER A 82 5.00 -8.20 -11.75
C SER A 82 6.19 -9.07 -12.14
N LEU A 83 7.41 -8.75 -11.68
CA LEU A 83 8.59 -9.57 -11.91
C LEU A 83 8.45 -10.95 -11.25
N LEU A 84 8.00 -10.99 -9.99
CA LEU A 84 7.78 -12.24 -9.27
C LEU A 84 6.67 -13.09 -9.91
N SER A 85 5.58 -12.46 -10.36
CA SER A 85 4.51 -13.14 -11.10
C SER A 85 5.04 -13.70 -12.43
N LEU A 86 5.81 -12.92 -13.18
CA LEU A 86 6.34 -13.33 -14.48
C LEU A 86 7.36 -14.48 -14.39
N VAL A 87 8.32 -14.38 -13.47
CA VAL A 87 9.42 -15.35 -13.35
C VAL A 87 8.99 -16.61 -12.60
N PHE A 88 8.30 -16.45 -11.47
CA PHE A 88 7.99 -17.56 -10.56
C PHE A 88 6.52 -18.03 -10.65
N ARG A 89 5.67 -17.36 -11.44
CA ARG A 89 4.24 -17.68 -11.58
C ARG A 89 3.51 -17.71 -10.23
N HIS A 90 3.90 -16.81 -9.33
CA HIS A 90 3.39 -16.77 -7.96
C HIS A 90 2.02 -16.09 -7.89
N ALA A 91 0.97 -16.85 -7.57
CA ALA A 91 -0.42 -16.37 -7.58
C ALA A 91 -0.66 -15.12 -6.71
N LEU A 92 -0.06 -15.05 -5.52
CA LEU A 92 -0.17 -13.86 -4.66
C LEU A 92 0.56 -12.63 -5.23
N ALA A 93 1.64 -12.83 -5.98
CA ALA A 93 2.35 -11.73 -6.61
C ALA A 93 1.53 -11.13 -7.77
N ASP A 94 0.83 -12.00 -8.51
CA ASP A 94 -0.10 -11.58 -9.56
C ASP A 94 -1.25 -10.74 -8.99
N ALA A 95 -1.90 -11.23 -7.92
CA ALA A 95 -2.95 -10.49 -7.22
C ALA A 95 -2.46 -9.14 -6.68
N ALA A 96 -1.23 -9.09 -6.14
CA ALA A 96 -0.62 -7.85 -5.66
C ALA A 96 -0.36 -6.85 -6.80
N ALA A 97 0.11 -7.31 -7.97
CA ALA A 97 0.32 -6.44 -9.13
C ALA A 97 -1.00 -5.81 -9.60
N VAL A 98 -2.07 -6.61 -9.73
CA VAL A 98 -3.40 -6.11 -10.10
C VAL A 98 -3.94 -5.10 -9.09
N ALA A 99 -3.71 -5.32 -7.79
CA ALA A 99 -4.13 -4.39 -6.74
C ALA A 99 -3.32 -3.07 -6.75
N CYS A 100 -2.02 -3.11 -7.10
CA CYS A 100 -1.16 -1.93 -7.14
C CYS A 100 -1.41 -1.03 -8.34
N ALA A 101 -1.81 -1.58 -9.50
CA ALA A 101 -2.00 -0.84 -10.74
C ALA A 101 -2.93 0.40 -10.62
N PRO A 102 -4.16 0.31 -10.08
CA PRO A 102 -5.03 1.48 -9.95
C PRO A 102 -4.51 2.50 -8.94
N LEU A 103 -3.80 2.05 -7.89
CA LEU A 103 -3.20 2.95 -6.91
C LEU A 103 -2.06 3.75 -7.53
N GLY A 104 -1.16 3.11 -8.29
CA GLY A 104 -0.08 3.81 -8.98
C GLY A 104 -0.61 4.84 -9.99
N ALA A 105 -1.67 4.49 -10.72
CA ALA A 105 -2.33 5.41 -11.65
C ALA A 105 -3.01 6.61 -10.96
N ALA A 106 -3.50 6.45 -9.72
CA ALA A 106 -4.18 7.52 -8.99
C ALA A 106 -3.21 8.58 -8.41
N PHE A 107 -1.96 8.22 -8.14
CA PHE A 107 -0.95 9.10 -7.53
C PHE A 107 0.08 9.66 -8.54
N THR A 108 -0.12 9.44 -9.84
CA THR A 108 0.76 9.96 -10.92
C THR A 108 0.07 11.08 -11.67
#